data_AF-A0A8D8PVG7-F1
#
_entry.id   AF-A0A8D8PVG7-F1
#
_cell.length_a   1.000
_cell.length_b   1.000
_cell.length_c   1.000
_cell.angle_alpha   90.00
_cell.angle_beta   90.00
_cell.angle_gamma   90.00
#
_symmetry.space_group_name_H-M   'P 1'
#
loop_
_entity.id
_entity.type
_entity.pdbx_description
1 polymer ?
#
loop_
_entity_poly.entity_id
_entity_poly.type
_entity_poly.pdbx_seq_one_letter_code
_entity_poly.pdbx_strand_id
1 'polypeptide(L)'
;KKKNHFFSPPPQQKKFFLINNLEYQNILKENIYLCFLKQIKLNYNVLVHGEFERTDMVEYFSENIEGINKTLNGWVQSYGTRYVKPPIILNIKNSQNITENWFEFSKSITKKNIKIILTGPITILKWSFFNNELKFFYCLKLSDIISLEILKLQKKFNLFQIDEPTIKECLSIDKNLWKNEINNFLFCFNNCTKFIKNNNEIHTHVCYSLFNDIINFIKKMNIDVLTIESTREKFENLKIFNFTNLNLGAGIYDVHSPIIINKINIKMNILKFLNIINPLRIWINPDC
;
A
#
# COMPACT_ATOMS: atom_id res chain seq x y z
N LYS A 1 31.70 -10.66 22.47
CA LYS A 1 30.44 -9.91 22.19
C LYS A 1 30.26 -9.77 20.67
N LYS A 2 29.86 -10.85 19.98
CA LYS A 2 29.49 -10.77 18.55
C LYS A 2 28.03 -10.34 18.50
N LYS A 3 27.77 -9.16 17.93
CA LYS A 3 26.41 -8.72 17.59
C LYS A 3 25.95 -9.62 16.43
N ASN A 4 25.08 -10.58 16.73
CA ASN A 4 24.30 -11.25 15.70
C ASN A 4 23.36 -10.20 15.12
N HIS A 5 23.73 -9.62 13.98
CA HIS A 5 22.77 -8.97 13.12
C HIS A 5 21.84 -10.06 12.62
N PHE A 6 20.61 -10.10 13.16
CA PHE A 6 19.50 -10.85 12.57
C PHE A 6 19.26 -10.26 11.19
N PHE A 7 19.93 -10.78 10.17
CA PHE A 7 19.52 -10.60 8.80
C PHE A 7 18.26 -11.44 8.62
N SER A 8 17.10 -10.78 8.51
CA SER A 8 15.88 -11.43 8.06
C SER A 8 16.20 -12.10 6.72
N PRO A 9 15.99 -13.41 6.56
CA PRO A 9 16.29 -14.07 5.30
C PRO A 9 15.43 -13.46 4.19
N PRO A 10 15.98 -13.22 2.99
CA PRO A 10 15.20 -12.72 1.88
C PRO A 10 14.08 -13.74 1.56
N PRO A 11 12.89 -13.28 1.12
CA PRO A 11 11.73 -14.16 0.89
C PRO A 11 11.94 -15.30 -0.12
N GLN A 12 13.07 -15.30 -0.84
CA GLN A 12 13.40 -16.24 -1.90
C GLN A 12 14.15 -17.51 -1.43
N GLN A 13 14.43 -17.68 -0.13
CA GLN A 13 15.09 -18.91 0.38
C GLN A 13 14.29 -20.20 0.12
N LYS A 14 12.99 -20.08 -0.14
CA LYS A 14 12.10 -21.18 -0.54
C LYS A 14 12.61 -21.95 -1.79
N LYS A 15 13.37 -21.30 -2.67
CA LYS A 15 13.78 -21.85 -3.96
C LYS A 15 15.09 -22.67 -3.92
N PHE A 16 15.85 -22.59 -2.83
CA PHE A 16 17.17 -23.24 -2.70
C PHE A 16 17.25 -24.26 -1.54
N PHE A 17 16.11 -24.73 -1.01
CA PHE A 17 16.01 -25.85 -0.05
C PHE A 17 16.86 -25.75 1.23
N LEU A 18 17.21 -24.54 1.69
CA LEU A 18 17.96 -24.37 2.96
C LEU A 18 17.07 -24.46 4.21
N ILE A 19 15.77 -24.18 4.07
CA ILE A 19 14.76 -24.26 5.13
C ILE A 19 13.43 -24.75 4.54
N ASN A 20 12.65 -25.47 5.35
CA ASN A 20 11.32 -25.95 4.95
C ASN A 20 10.24 -24.85 5.11
N ASN A 21 9.01 -25.12 4.63
CA ASN A 21 7.90 -24.16 4.68
C ASN A 21 7.53 -23.72 6.11
N LEU A 22 7.59 -24.63 7.08
CA LEU A 22 7.24 -24.33 8.47
C LEU A 22 8.29 -23.42 9.10
N GLU A 23 9.57 -23.72 8.88
CA GLU A 23 10.69 -22.88 9.33
C GLU A 23 10.59 -21.47 8.75
N TYR A 24 10.35 -21.36 7.44
CA TYR A 24 10.18 -20.07 6.78
C TYR A 24 9.00 -19.28 7.36
N GLN A 25 7.84 -19.92 7.55
CA GLN A 25 6.67 -19.27 8.17
C GLN A 25 6.95 -18.82 9.60
N ASN A 26 7.69 -19.61 10.39
CA ASN A 26 8.06 -19.25 11.76
C ASN A 26 9.00 -18.04 11.79
N ILE A 27 9.97 -17.96 10.87
CA ILE A 27 10.85 -16.79 10.76
C ILE A 27 10.05 -15.54 10.40
N LEU A 28 9.12 -15.62 9.46
CA LEU A 28 8.26 -14.48 9.11
C LEU A 28 7.38 -14.03 10.30
N LYS A 29 6.78 -14.99 11.01
CA LYS A 29 6.01 -14.73 12.23
C LYS A 29 6.86 -14.06 13.32
N GLU A 30 8.11 -14.49 13.50
CA GLU A 30 9.04 -13.86 14.44
C GLU A 30 9.34 -12.41 14.05
N ASN A 31 9.57 -12.13 12.77
CA ASN A 31 9.79 -10.76 12.30
C ASN A 31 8.56 -9.86 12.52
N ILE A 32 7.35 -10.36 12.26
CA ILE A 32 6.09 -9.65 12.57
C ILE A 32 6.00 -9.35 14.07
N TYR A 33 6.29 -10.33 14.92
CA TYR A 33 6.28 -10.16 16.38
C TYR A 33 7.28 -9.08 16.84
N LEU A 34 8.52 -9.14 16.38
CA LEU A 34 9.57 -8.16 16.70
C LEU A 34 9.20 -6.75 16.19
N CYS A 35 8.56 -6.66 15.03
CA CYS A 35 8.05 -5.41 14.48
C CYS A 35 7.00 -4.77 15.39
N PHE A 36 6.03 -5.55 15.87
CA PHE A 36 5.03 -5.05 16.81
C PHE A 36 5.64 -4.66 18.15
N LEU A 37 6.56 -5.45 18.71
CA LEU A 37 7.26 -5.08 19.94
C LEU A 37 7.95 -3.71 19.81
N LYS A 38 8.62 -3.46 18.69
CA LYS A 38 9.28 -2.18 18.42
C LYS A 38 8.28 -1.03 18.33
N GLN A 39 7.19 -1.20 17.57
CA GLN A 39 6.17 -0.16 17.42
C GLN A 39 5.44 0.13 18.75
N ILE A 40 5.16 -0.90 19.56
CA ILE A 40 4.55 -0.74 20.89
C ILE A 40 5.49 0.02 21.81
N LYS A 41 6.78 -0.33 21.84
CA LYS A 41 7.80 0.39 22.64
C LYS A 41 7.96 1.86 22.21
N LEU A 42 7.76 2.15 20.93
CA LEU A 42 7.77 3.50 20.37
C LEU A 42 6.41 4.21 20.49
N ASN A 43 5.43 3.61 21.17
CA ASN A 43 4.09 4.16 21.42
C ASN A 43 3.29 4.51 20.16
N TYR A 44 3.44 3.76 19.06
CA TYR A 44 2.57 3.91 17.90
C TYR A 44 1.10 3.61 18.26
N ASN A 45 0.20 4.45 17.74
CA ASN A 45 -1.26 4.34 17.94
C ASN A 45 -1.86 3.24 17.06
N VAL A 46 -1.39 3.14 15.82
CA VAL A 46 -1.76 2.13 14.82
C VAL A 46 -0.51 1.35 14.45
N LEU A 47 -0.63 0.03 14.40
CA LEU A 47 0.47 -0.87 14.06
C LEU A 47 0.36 -1.39 12.62
N VAL A 48 1.50 -1.70 12.02
CA VAL A 48 1.62 -2.42 10.74
C VAL A 48 2.45 -3.69 10.94
N HIS A 49 2.17 -4.78 10.23
CA HIS A 49 2.91 -6.04 10.44
C HIS A 49 4.30 -6.04 9.79
N GLY A 50 4.57 -5.09 8.88
CA GLY A 50 5.87 -4.87 8.25
C GLY A 50 6.07 -5.61 6.93
N GLU A 51 5.08 -6.36 6.45
CA GLU A 51 5.07 -6.96 5.09
C GLU A 51 6.29 -7.85 4.77
N PHE A 52 6.87 -8.48 5.79
CA PHE A 52 8.07 -9.33 5.65
C PHE A 52 7.86 -10.52 4.70
N GLU A 53 6.62 -10.96 4.51
CA GLU A 53 6.25 -12.02 3.58
C GLU A 53 6.29 -11.59 2.10
N ARG A 54 6.34 -10.28 1.82
CA ARG A 54 6.18 -9.70 0.48
C ARG A 54 7.54 -9.27 -0.04
N THR A 55 7.88 -9.71 -1.26
CA THR A 55 9.03 -9.19 -1.99
C THR A 55 8.71 -7.89 -2.72
N ASP A 56 7.49 -7.80 -3.23
CA ASP A 56 6.97 -6.70 -4.04
C ASP A 56 5.45 -6.67 -3.88
N MET A 57 4.87 -5.47 -3.84
CA MET A 57 3.46 -5.27 -3.54
C MET A 57 2.51 -5.72 -4.65
N VAL A 58 2.98 -5.91 -5.88
CA VAL A 58 2.18 -6.42 -7.00
C VAL A 58 2.49 -7.88 -7.26
N GLU A 59 3.77 -8.28 -7.19
CA GLU A 59 4.15 -9.69 -7.36
C GLU A 59 3.46 -10.58 -6.31
N TYR A 60 3.46 -10.16 -5.03
CA TYR A 60 2.84 -10.93 -3.94
C TYR A 60 1.35 -11.21 -4.18
N PHE A 61 0.57 -10.19 -4.57
CA PHE A 61 -0.85 -10.37 -4.86
C PHE A 61 -1.05 -11.28 -6.08
N SER A 62 -0.22 -11.08 -7.11
CA SER A 62 -0.29 -11.85 -8.34
C SER A 62 -0.01 -13.34 -8.15
N GLU A 63 0.84 -13.72 -7.18
CA GLU A 63 1.05 -15.15 -6.88
C GLU A 63 -0.19 -15.84 -6.30
N ASN A 64 -1.09 -15.06 -5.70
CA ASN A 64 -2.26 -15.56 -4.98
C ASN A 64 -3.57 -15.40 -5.77
N ILE A 65 -3.49 -14.93 -7.03
CA ILE A 65 -4.63 -14.74 -7.93
C ILE A 65 -4.50 -15.66 -9.15
N GLU A 66 -5.46 -16.55 -9.35
CA GLU A 66 -5.47 -17.47 -10.48
C GLU A 66 -5.68 -16.72 -11.80
N GLY A 67 -4.78 -16.97 -12.76
CA GLY A 67 -4.77 -16.36 -14.10
C GLY A 67 -3.72 -15.27 -14.29
N ILE A 68 -3.07 -14.82 -13.21
CA ILE A 68 -1.91 -13.94 -13.27
C ILE A 68 -0.64 -14.78 -13.17
N ASN A 69 0.26 -14.62 -14.15
CA ASN A 69 1.45 -15.45 -14.30
C ASN A 69 2.70 -14.63 -14.03
N LYS A 70 3.74 -15.28 -13.51
CA LYS A 70 5.04 -14.65 -13.28
C LYS A 70 6.07 -15.19 -14.24
N THR A 71 6.96 -14.31 -14.69
CA THR A 71 8.17 -14.72 -15.37
C THR A 71 9.24 -15.12 -14.34
N LEU A 72 10.17 -15.98 -14.74
CA LEU A 72 11.33 -16.32 -13.91
C LEU A 72 12.36 -15.18 -13.94
N ASN A 73 12.70 -14.67 -15.12
CA ASN A 73 13.76 -13.69 -15.36
C ASN A 73 13.31 -12.50 -16.24
N GLY A 74 12.01 -12.21 -16.32
CA GLY A 74 11.47 -11.11 -17.15
C GLY A 74 11.63 -9.75 -16.47
N TRP A 75 12.88 -9.37 -16.20
CA TRP A 75 13.24 -8.12 -15.56
C TRP A 75 13.07 -6.94 -16.52
N VAL A 76 12.46 -5.87 -16.02
CA VAL A 76 12.29 -4.59 -16.73
C VAL A 76 12.93 -3.51 -15.86
N GLN A 77 13.76 -2.66 -16.47
CA GLN A 77 14.36 -1.54 -15.76
C GLN A 77 13.26 -0.56 -15.36
N SER A 78 13.23 -0.17 -14.08
CA SER A 78 12.32 0.86 -13.58
C SER A 78 13.05 2.21 -13.49
N TYR A 79 14.11 2.30 -12.68
CA TYR A 79 14.96 3.49 -12.62
C TYR A 79 16.37 3.19 -12.12
N GLY A 80 17.38 3.84 -12.69
CA GLY A 80 18.78 3.60 -12.35
C GLY A 80 19.14 2.12 -12.49
N THR A 81 19.60 1.51 -11.40
CA THR A 81 19.93 0.07 -11.31
C THR A 81 18.81 -0.76 -10.68
N ARG A 82 17.60 -0.21 -10.47
CA ARG A 82 16.45 -0.94 -9.94
C ARG A 82 15.61 -1.52 -11.07
N TYR A 83 15.29 -2.79 -10.92
CA TYR A 83 14.49 -3.58 -11.85
C TYR A 83 13.24 -4.09 -11.15
N VAL A 84 12.18 -4.23 -11.91
CA VAL A 84 10.93 -4.87 -11.50
C VAL A 84 10.70 -6.10 -12.36
N LYS A 85 9.85 -7.01 -11.90
CA LYS A 85 9.48 -8.22 -12.65
C LYS A 85 7.96 -8.27 -12.80
N PRO A 86 7.38 -7.48 -13.72
CA PRO A 86 5.94 -7.34 -13.86
C PRO A 86 5.26 -8.70 -14.09
N PRO A 87 4.18 -9.01 -13.36
CA PRO A 87 3.32 -10.15 -13.66
C PRO A 87 2.62 -9.98 -15.01
N ILE A 88 2.06 -11.07 -15.55
CA ILE A 88 1.33 -11.10 -16.82
C ILE A 88 -0.09 -11.59 -16.56
N ILE A 89 -1.08 -10.73 -16.80
CA ILE A 89 -2.49 -11.05 -16.66
C ILE A 89 -2.99 -11.67 -17.98
N LEU A 90 -3.18 -12.99 -17.97
CA LEU A 90 -3.79 -13.72 -19.08
C LEU A 90 -5.29 -13.93 -18.86
N ASN A 91 -5.71 -14.02 -17.60
CA ASN A 91 -7.09 -14.08 -17.14
C ASN A 91 -7.14 -13.68 -15.65
N ILE A 92 -8.33 -13.48 -15.09
CA ILE A 92 -8.54 -13.35 -13.65
C ILE A 92 -9.76 -14.16 -13.25
N LYS A 93 -9.53 -15.20 -12.45
CA LYS A 93 -10.60 -16.10 -11.98
C LYS A 93 -10.91 -15.87 -10.51
N ASN A 94 -10.30 -16.66 -9.64
CA ASN A 94 -10.46 -16.60 -8.19
C ASN A 94 -9.12 -16.29 -7.54
N SER A 95 -9.15 -15.82 -6.30
CA SER A 95 -7.96 -15.76 -5.45
C SER A 95 -7.95 -16.91 -4.45
N GLN A 96 -6.76 -17.28 -4.01
CA GLN A 96 -6.59 -18.02 -2.77
C GLN A 96 -6.61 -17.05 -1.57
N ASN A 97 -6.26 -17.54 -0.39
CA ASN A 97 -5.99 -16.69 0.76
C ASN A 97 -4.76 -15.82 0.46
N ILE A 98 -4.93 -14.50 0.35
CA ILE A 98 -3.85 -13.59 -0.02
C ILE A 98 -3.07 -13.15 1.23
N THR A 99 -3.77 -12.64 2.24
CA THR A 99 -3.13 -12.02 3.42
C THR A 99 -3.69 -12.48 4.76
N GLU A 100 -4.84 -13.17 4.77
CA GLU A 100 -5.60 -13.51 5.96
C GLU A 100 -4.75 -14.26 7.01
N ASN A 101 -3.92 -15.22 6.60
CA ASN A 101 -3.08 -15.98 7.55
C ASN A 101 -2.12 -15.10 8.36
N TRP A 102 -1.52 -14.08 7.74
CA TRP A 102 -0.57 -13.18 8.40
C TRP A 102 -1.27 -12.24 9.37
N PHE A 103 -2.46 -11.77 8.99
CA PHE A 103 -3.25 -10.91 9.84
C PHE A 103 -3.92 -11.68 10.99
N GLU A 104 -4.38 -12.91 10.78
CA GLU A 104 -4.84 -13.77 11.88
C GLU A 104 -3.75 -13.98 12.94
N PHE A 105 -2.52 -14.28 12.51
CA PHE A 105 -1.38 -14.34 13.41
C PHE A 105 -1.15 -12.99 14.11
N SER A 106 -1.20 -11.88 13.37
CA SER A 106 -1.02 -10.53 13.94
C SER A 106 -2.05 -10.21 15.03
N LYS A 107 -3.31 -10.61 14.85
CA LYS A 107 -4.38 -10.43 15.84
C LYS A 107 -4.15 -11.24 17.11
N SER A 108 -3.50 -12.41 17.00
CA SER A 108 -3.17 -13.23 18.16
C SER A 108 -2.10 -12.61 19.06
N ILE A 109 -1.29 -11.69 18.53
CA ILE A 109 -0.16 -11.06 19.25
C ILE A 109 -0.59 -9.83 20.03
N THR A 110 -1.53 -9.02 19.51
CA THR A 110 -1.84 -7.71 20.08
C THR A 110 -3.30 -7.31 19.92
N LYS A 111 -3.79 -6.53 20.89
CA LYS A 111 -5.12 -5.92 20.87
C LYS A 111 -5.11 -4.49 20.29
N LYS A 112 -3.94 -3.90 20.04
CA LYS A 112 -3.84 -2.59 19.39
C LYS A 112 -4.42 -2.66 17.98
N ASN A 113 -4.85 -1.51 17.46
CA ASN A 113 -5.33 -1.41 16.09
C ASN A 113 -4.19 -1.75 15.12
N ILE A 114 -4.46 -2.68 14.20
CA ILE A 114 -3.54 -3.09 13.14
C ILE A 114 -4.14 -2.61 11.82
N LYS A 115 -3.34 -1.91 11.03
CA LYS A 115 -3.68 -1.50 9.66
C LYS A 115 -3.43 -2.66 8.71
N ILE A 116 -4.46 -3.05 7.97
CA ILE A 116 -4.39 -4.03 6.89
C ILE A 116 -3.92 -3.32 5.62
N ILE A 117 -2.78 -3.72 5.05
CA ILE A 117 -2.22 -3.09 3.85
C ILE A 117 -2.44 -4.00 2.65
N LEU A 118 -3.16 -3.49 1.65
CA LEU A 118 -3.44 -4.15 0.38
C LEU A 118 -2.99 -3.27 -0.79
N THR A 119 -2.60 -3.90 -1.89
CA THR A 119 -2.37 -3.18 -3.15
C THR A 119 -3.70 -3.03 -3.88
N GLY A 120 -3.99 -1.82 -4.35
CA GLY A 120 -5.21 -1.54 -5.08
C GLY A 120 -5.26 -2.13 -6.49
N PRO A 121 -6.47 -2.30 -7.05
CA PRO A 121 -6.67 -2.93 -8.35
C PRO A 121 -6.04 -2.16 -9.51
N ILE A 122 -5.91 -0.83 -9.41
CA ILE A 122 -5.34 0.00 -10.48
C ILE A 122 -3.83 -0.27 -10.55
N THR A 123 -3.16 -0.34 -9.41
CA THR A 123 -1.73 -0.64 -9.29
C THR A 123 -1.38 -2.06 -9.66
N ILE A 124 -2.16 -3.06 -9.20
CA ILE A 124 -1.95 -4.45 -9.64
C ILE A 124 -2.07 -4.56 -11.16
N LEU A 125 -3.04 -3.86 -11.77
CA LEU A 125 -3.20 -3.84 -13.22
C LEU A 125 -2.02 -3.15 -13.91
N LYS A 126 -1.67 -1.94 -13.48
CA LYS A 126 -0.70 -1.08 -14.17
C LYS A 126 0.72 -1.61 -14.15
N TRP A 127 1.14 -2.20 -13.04
CA TRP A 127 2.45 -2.82 -12.91
C TRP A 127 2.45 -4.29 -13.34
N SER A 128 1.43 -4.72 -14.08
CA SER A 128 1.38 -5.99 -14.79
C SER A 128 1.31 -5.75 -16.31
N PHE A 129 1.71 -6.74 -17.10
CA PHE A 129 1.41 -6.79 -18.53
C PHE A 129 0.02 -7.40 -18.76
N PHE A 130 -0.80 -6.79 -19.61
CA PHE A 130 -2.16 -7.26 -19.91
C PHE A 130 -2.62 -6.82 -21.30
N ASN A 131 -3.68 -7.44 -21.84
CA ASN A 131 -4.33 -6.96 -23.05
C ASN A 131 -5.10 -5.66 -22.77
N ASN A 132 -4.67 -4.56 -23.38
CA ASN A 132 -5.24 -3.22 -23.16
C ASN A 132 -6.72 -3.09 -23.54
N GLU A 133 -7.22 -3.91 -24.46
CA GLU A 133 -8.66 -3.96 -24.82
C GLU A 133 -9.54 -4.41 -23.64
N LEU A 134 -8.96 -5.18 -22.71
CA LEU A 134 -9.64 -5.71 -21.52
C LEU A 134 -9.29 -4.93 -20.24
N LYS A 135 -8.70 -3.73 -20.36
CA LYS A 135 -8.22 -2.92 -19.22
C LYS A 135 -9.25 -2.80 -18.10
N PHE A 136 -10.46 -2.32 -18.42
CA PHE A 136 -11.51 -2.12 -17.41
C PHE A 136 -12.00 -3.45 -16.84
N PHE A 137 -12.19 -4.47 -17.68
CA PHE A 137 -12.61 -5.79 -17.24
C PHE A 137 -11.64 -6.39 -16.22
N TYR A 138 -10.33 -6.34 -16.49
CA TYR A 138 -9.33 -6.82 -15.55
C TYR A 138 -9.27 -5.98 -14.27
N CYS A 139 -9.34 -4.65 -14.38
CA CYS A 139 -9.37 -3.78 -13.19
C CYS A 139 -10.57 -4.10 -12.29
N LEU A 140 -11.75 -4.34 -12.88
CA LEU A 140 -12.96 -4.69 -12.13
C LEU A 140 -12.83 -6.06 -11.46
N LYS A 141 -12.26 -7.06 -12.15
CA LYS A 141 -12.01 -8.39 -11.57
C LYS A 141 -11.02 -8.32 -10.40
N LEU A 142 -9.94 -7.55 -10.53
CA LEU A 142 -9.02 -7.28 -9.42
C LEU A 142 -9.75 -6.60 -8.26
N SER A 143 -10.61 -5.62 -8.56
CA SER A 143 -11.38 -4.92 -7.56
C SER A 143 -12.30 -5.86 -6.76
N ASP A 144 -12.99 -6.78 -7.42
CA ASP A 144 -13.83 -7.78 -6.76
C ASP A 144 -13.00 -8.70 -5.84
N ILE A 145 -11.80 -9.11 -6.26
CA ILE A 145 -10.88 -9.92 -5.43
C ILE A 145 -10.47 -9.14 -4.17
N ILE A 146 -10.04 -7.88 -4.32
CA ILE A 146 -9.66 -7.04 -3.17
C ILE A 146 -10.87 -6.80 -2.27
N SER A 147 -12.07 -6.62 -2.83
CA SER A 147 -13.31 -6.48 -2.04
C SER A 147 -13.60 -7.71 -1.19
N LEU A 148 -13.43 -8.90 -1.76
CA LEU A 148 -13.59 -10.17 -1.03
C LEU A 148 -12.56 -10.33 0.08
N GLU A 149 -11.30 -9.93 -0.15
CA GLU A 149 -10.26 -9.96 0.88
C GLU A 149 -10.59 -9.02 2.05
N ILE A 150 -11.01 -7.78 1.75
CA ILE A 150 -11.48 -6.82 2.77
C ILE A 150 -12.69 -7.38 3.53
N LEU A 151 -13.65 -8.00 2.83
CA LEU A 151 -14.85 -8.59 3.43
C LEU A 151 -14.52 -9.71 4.44
N LYS A 152 -13.49 -10.52 4.18
CA LYS A 152 -13.02 -11.53 5.13
C LYS A 152 -12.38 -10.87 6.34
N LEU A 153 -11.45 -9.95 6.11
CA LEU A 153 -10.64 -9.31 7.15
C LEU A 153 -11.45 -8.38 8.05
N GLN A 154 -12.50 -7.71 7.54
CA GLN A 154 -13.35 -6.82 8.35
C GLN A 154 -14.09 -7.49 9.50
N LYS A 155 -14.10 -8.82 9.56
CA LYS A 155 -14.62 -9.56 10.71
C LYS A 155 -13.75 -9.36 11.97
N LYS A 156 -12.46 -9.02 11.80
CA LYS A 156 -11.46 -8.95 12.88
C LYS A 156 -10.71 -7.62 12.94
N PHE A 157 -10.78 -6.83 11.86
CA PHE A 157 -10.06 -5.57 11.69
C PHE A 157 -10.99 -4.46 11.24
N ASN A 158 -10.63 -3.23 11.55
CA ASN A 158 -11.40 -2.03 11.28
C ASN A 158 -10.59 -0.95 10.56
N LEU A 159 -9.35 -1.22 10.16
CA LEU A 159 -8.48 -0.25 9.53
C LEU A 159 -7.80 -0.89 8.32
N PHE A 160 -8.12 -0.37 7.14
CA PHE A 160 -7.66 -0.90 5.86
C PHE A 160 -6.92 0.18 5.10
N GLN A 161 -5.87 -0.18 4.39
CA GLN A 161 -5.14 0.68 3.48
C GLN A 161 -5.10 -0.02 2.12
N ILE A 162 -5.56 0.67 1.09
CA ILE A 162 -5.55 0.19 -0.30
C ILE A 162 -4.66 1.12 -1.09
N ASP A 163 -3.44 0.70 -1.41
CA ASP A 163 -2.43 1.57 -1.98
C ASP A 163 -2.55 1.68 -3.49
N GLU A 164 -2.58 2.93 -3.98
CA GLU A 164 -2.68 3.24 -5.40
C GLU A 164 -1.61 4.26 -5.84
N PRO A 165 -0.31 3.93 -5.72
CA PRO A 165 0.77 4.83 -6.15
C PRO A 165 0.74 5.11 -7.66
N THR A 166 0.10 4.25 -8.45
CA THR A 166 0.09 4.36 -9.92
C THR A 166 -1.10 5.11 -10.49
N ILE A 167 -1.97 5.66 -9.63
CA ILE A 167 -3.25 6.25 -10.03
C ILE A 167 -3.08 7.33 -11.13
N LYS A 168 -2.00 8.12 -11.03
CA LYS A 168 -1.62 9.11 -12.04
C LYS A 168 -0.92 8.47 -13.24
N GLU A 169 -0.03 7.51 -13.00
CA GLU A 169 0.72 6.76 -14.03
C GLU A 169 -0.20 5.98 -15.00
N CYS A 170 -1.41 5.64 -14.54
CA CYS A 170 -2.41 4.91 -15.31
C CYS A 170 -3.16 5.74 -16.35
N LEU A 171 -3.17 7.06 -16.20
CA LEU A 171 -3.92 7.94 -17.09
C LEU A 171 -3.18 8.11 -18.41
N SER A 172 -3.94 8.19 -19.51
CA SER A 172 -3.42 8.48 -20.83
C SER A 172 -2.66 9.81 -20.86
N ILE A 173 -1.73 9.94 -21.80
CA ILE A 173 -1.11 11.23 -22.10
C ILE A 173 -2.15 12.20 -22.69
N ASP A 174 -3.15 11.67 -23.42
CA ASP A 174 -4.26 12.46 -23.95
C ASP A 174 -5.30 12.77 -22.86
N LYS A 175 -5.34 14.03 -22.45
CA LYS A 175 -6.27 14.55 -21.43
C LYS A 175 -7.75 14.41 -21.81
N ASN A 176 -8.07 14.30 -23.11
CA ASN A 176 -9.46 14.12 -23.55
C ASN A 176 -10.03 12.77 -23.09
N LEU A 177 -9.17 11.76 -22.89
CA LEU A 177 -9.58 10.43 -22.43
C LEU A 177 -9.74 10.35 -20.91
N TRP A 178 -9.19 11.30 -20.15
CA TRP A 178 -9.12 11.24 -18.69
C TRP A 178 -10.48 11.09 -18.04
N LYS A 179 -11.50 11.79 -18.53
CA LYS A 179 -12.84 11.73 -17.92
C LYS A 179 -13.35 10.29 -17.85
N ASN A 180 -13.18 9.52 -18.93
CA ASN A 180 -13.63 8.13 -18.99
C ASN A 180 -12.72 7.22 -18.15
N GLU A 181 -11.40 7.36 -18.27
CA GLU A 181 -10.44 6.54 -17.52
C GLU A 181 -10.55 6.75 -16.01
N ILE A 182 -10.67 8.01 -15.56
CA ILE A 182 -10.88 8.35 -14.15
C ILE A 182 -12.18 7.73 -13.63
N ASN A 183 -13.28 7.82 -14.38
CA ASN A 183 -14.55 7.23 -13.96
C ASN A 183 -14.45 5.70 -13.81
N ASN A 184 -13.77 5.04 -14.74
CA ASN A 184 -13.55 3.60 -14.70
C ASN A 184 -12.67 3.17 -13.53
N PHE A 185 -11.54 3.85 -13.31
CA PHE A 185 -10.66 3.57 -12.18
C PHE A 185 -11.31 3.89 -10.84
N LEU A 186 -12.08 4.98 -10.76
CA LEU A 186 -12.87 5.31 -9.59
C LEU A 186 -13.90 4.25 -9.26
N PHE A 187 -14.61 3.75 -10.28
CA PHE A 187 -15.55 2.65 -10.11
C PHE A 187 -14.83 1.41 -9.56
N CYS A 188 -13.67 1.05 -10.11
CA CYS A 188 -12.90 -0.09 -9.65
C CYS A 188 -12.38 0.10 -8.22
N PHE A 189 -11.81 1.25 -7.87
CA PHE A 189 -11.35 1.50 -6.50
C PHE A 189 -12.52 1.46 -5.50
N ASN A 190 -13.61 2.17 -5.77
CA ASN A 190 -14.76 2.22 -4.87
C ASN A 190 -15.46 0.85 -4.75
N ASN A 191 -15.39 0.01 -5.79
CA ASN A 191 -15.90 -1.36 -5.74
C ASN A 191 -15.11 -2.24 -4.75
N CYS A 192 -13.83 -1.94 -4.46
CA CYS A 192 -13.09 -2.65 -3.40
C CYS A 192 -13.77 -2.49 -2.04
N THR A 193 -14.30 -1.30 -1.76
CA THR A 193 -14.87 -0.96 -0.45
C THR A 193 -16.40 -1.00 -0.41
N LYS A 194 -17.07 -1.49 -1.46
CA LYS A 194 -18.55 -1.50 -1.57
C LYS A 194 -19.29 -2.17 -0.41
N PHE A 195 -18.66 -3.17 0.23
CA PHE A 195 -19.25 -3.95 1.34
C PHE A 195 -18.61 -3.63 2.69
N ILE A 196 -17.81 -2.56 2.78
CA ILE A 196 -17.20 -2.21 4.06
C ILE A 196 -18.25 -1.62 5.01
N LYS A 197 -18.16 -1.96 6.30
CA LYS A 197 -19.00 -1.37 7.34
C LYS A 197 -18.54 0.03 7.69
N ASN A 198 -19.50 0.89 8.05
CA ASN A 198 -19.28 2.30 8.41
C ASN A 198 -18.33 2.53 9.60
N ASN A 199 -18.12 1.52 10.46
CA ASN A 199 -17.21 1.62 11.60
C ASN A 199 -15.75 1.24 11.25
N ASN A 200 -15.49 0.90 10.00
CA ASN A 200 -14.14 0.67 9.50
C ASN A 200 -13.64 1.90 8.76
N GLU A 201 -12.34 2.13 8.83
CA GLU A 201 -11.67 3.26 8.22
C GLU A 201 -10.80 2.78 7.04
N ILE A 202 -10.93 3.48 5.91
CA ILE A 202 -10.19 3.25 4.67
C ILE A 202 -9.11 4.31 4.50
N HIS A 203 -7.88 3.84 4.38
CA HIS A 203 -6.70 4.61 4.01
C HIS A 203 -6.35 4.31 2.55
N THR A 204 -5.69 5.25 1.90
CA THR A 204 -4.94 4.98 0.68
C THR A 204 -3.64 5.75 0.73
N HIS A 205 -2.55 5.10 0.31
CA HIS A 205 -1.30 5.79 0.04
C HIS A 205 -1.16 6.07 -1.46
N VAL A 206 -0.81 7.32 -1.78
CA VAL A 206 -0.46 7.73 -3.13
C VAL A 206 0.91 8.41 -3.09
N CYS A 207 1.91 7.76 -3.69
CA CYS A 207 3.24 8.31 -3.84
C CYS A 207 3.38 9.07 -5.18
N TYR A 208 4.44 9.88 -5.30
CA TYR A 208 5.00 10.33 -6.58
C TYR A 208 3.98 10.82 -7.63
N SER A 209 3.03 11.66 -7.22
CA SER A 209 1.93 12.08 -8.09
C SER A 209 1.77 13.59 -8.13
N LEU A 210 1.55 14.13 -9.34
CA LEU A 210 1.12 15.50 -9.53
C LEU A 210 -0.35 15.64 -9.08
N PHE A 211 -0.55 15.89 -7.78
CA PHE A 211 -1.87 15.90 -7.16
C PHE A 211 -2.85 16.89 -7.78
N ASN A 212 -2.38 17.99 -8.37
CA ASN A 212 -3.23 18.93 -9.11
C ASN A 212 -4.06 18.26 -10.22
N ASP A 213 -3.50 17.24 -10.87
CA ASP A 213 -4.18 16.53 -11.96
C ASP A 213 -5.24 15.53 -11.46
N ILE A 214 -5.08 15.01 -10.24
CA ILE A 214 -5.86 13.87 -9.73
C ILE A 214 -6.66 14.18 -8.47
N ILE A 215 -6.58 15.39 -7.91
CA ILE A 215 -7.27 15.72 -6.66
C ILE A 215 -8.79 15.52 -6.74
N ASN A 216 -9.38 15.83 -7.90
CA ASN A 216 -10.82 15.62 -8.13
C ASN A 216 -11.18 14.14 -8.20
N PHE A 217 -10.24 13.28 -8.59
CA PHE A 217 -10.39 11.85 -8.53
C PHE A 217 -10.31 11.37 -7.08
N ILE A 218 -9.25 11.75 -6.37
CA ILE A 218 -9.03 11.38 -4.95
C ILE A 218 -10.22 11.77 -4.07
N LYS A 219 -10.77 12.98 -4.25
CA LYS A 219 -11.96 13.46 -3.52
C LYS A 219 -13.19 12.55 -3.66
N LYS A 220 -13.27 11.77 -4.75
CA LYS A 220 -14.40 10.88 -5.02
C LYS A 220 -14.11 9.43 -4.61
N MET A 221 -12.85 9.10 -4.32
CA MET A 221 -12.49 7.79 -3.80
C MET A 221 -13.14 7.60 -2.44
N ASN A 222 -13.65 6.39 -2.19
CA ASN A 222 -14.26 6.00 -0.93
C ASN A 222 -13.17 5.71 0.11
N ILE A 223 -12.51 6.78 0.57
CA ILE A 223 -11.42 6.79 1.53
C ILE A 223 -11.72 7.78 2.67
N ASP A 224 -11.25 7.45 3.86
CA ASP A 224 -11.31 8.32 5.04
C ASP A 224 -10.00 9.11 5.20
N VAL A 225 -8.86 8.49 4.88
CA VAL A 225 -7.52 9.04 5.07
C VAL A 225 -6.69 8.86 3.81
N LEU A 226 -6.05 9.93 3.36
CA LEU A 226 -5.03 9.90 2.32
C LEU A 226 -3.65 10.08 2.95
N THR A 227 -2.70 9.18 2.70
CA THR A 227 -1.28 9.41 3.04
C THR A 227 -0.51 9.77 1.78
N ILE A 228 0.37 10.78 1.88
CA ILE A 228 1.16 11.29 0.75
C ILE A 228 2.61 11.53 1.15
N GLU A 229 3.52 11.45 0.18
CA GLU A 229 4.88 11.95 0.31
C GLU A 229 4.87 13.49 0.29
N SER A 230 5.58 14.13 1.20
CA SER A 230 5.58 15.61 1.32
C SER A 230 6.93 16.20 1.66
N THR A 231 7.86 15.47 2.29
CA THR A 231 9.12 16.10 2.70
C THR A 231 9.97 16.52 1.52
N ARG A 232 9.99 15.74 0.43
CA ARG A 232 10.75 16.05 -0.79
C ARG A 232 10.24 17.26 -1.54
N GLU A 233 8.93 17.49 -1.51
CA GLU A 233 8.28 18.67 -2.08
C GLU A 233 8.22 19.84 -1.08
N LYS A 234 8.94 19.75 0.05
CA LYS A 234 8.99 20.75 1.11
C LYS A 234 7.60 21.19 1.59
N PHE A 235 6.63 20.26 1.56
CA PHE A 235 5.23 20.47 1.94
C PHE A 235 4.44 21.45 1.04
N GLU A 236 4.93 21.79 -0.16
CA GLU A 236 4.22 22.71 -1.07
C GLU A 236 2.91 22.12 -1.61
N ASN A 237 2.85 20.79 -1.79
CA ASN A 237 1.66 20.05 -2.20
C ASN A 237 0.48 20.12 -1.23
N LEU A 238 0.73 20.40 0.06
CA LEU A 238 -0.32 20.52 1.07
C LEU A 238 -1.39 21.57 0.72
N LYS A 239 -1.01 22.63 -0.01
CA LYS A 239 -1.93 23.71 -0.40
C LYS A 239 -3.14 23.20 -1.19
N ILE A 240 -2.95 22.13 -1.98
CA ILE A 240 -3.99 21.49 -2.78
C ILE A 240 -5.08 20.89 -1.87
N PHE A 241 -4.67 20.42 -0.68
CA PHE A 241 -5.54 19.71 0.26
C PHE A 241 -6.35 20.63 1.18
N ASN A 242 -6.00 21.92 1.24
CA ASN A 242 -6.69 22.91 2.08
C ASN A 242 -8.19 23.03 1.72
N PHE A 243 -8.54 22.86 0.44
CA PHE A 243 -9.92 22.91 -0.07
C PHE A 243 -10.61 21.53 -0.15
N THR A 244 -10.17 20.59 0.69
CA THR A 244 -10.72 19.24 0.77
C THR A 244 -11.15 18.95 2.20
N ASN A 245 -12.02 17.95 2.39
CA ASN A 245 -12.39 17.47 3.73
C ASN A 245 -11.68 16.16 4.11
N LEU A 246 -10.68 15.74 3.32
CA LEU A 246 -9.95 14.50 3.55
C LEU A 246 -9.11 14.60 4.82
N ASN A 247 -9.07 13.54 5.61
CA ASN A 247 -8.01 13.37 6.59
C ASN A 247 -6.71 13.08 5.84
N LEU A 248 -5.61 13.68 6.28
CA LEU A 248 -4.36 13.67 5.55
C LEU A 248 -3.21 13.21 6.44
N GLY A 249 -2.40 12.31 5.92
CA GLY A 249 -1.12 11.90 6.47
C GLY A 249 0.02 12.31 5.55
N ALA A 250 0.46 13.56 5.66
CA ALA A 250 1.59 14.07 4.90
C ALA A 250 2.89 13.69 5.59
N GLY A 251 3.73 12.94 4.88
CA GLY A 251 4.96 12.41 5.44
C GLY A 251 5.86 13.47 6.06
N ILE A 252 6.29 13.22 7.29
CA ILE A 252 7.18 14.12 8.05
C ILE A 252 8.65 13.69 8.02
N TYR A 253 8.95 12.55 7.39
CA TYR A 253 10.27 11.94 7.30
C TYR A 253 10.50 11.25 5.95
N ASP A 254 11.58 11.61 5.26
CA ASP A 254 12.03 10.96 4.01
C ASP A 254 12.65 9.59 4.32
N VAL A 255 11.89 8.53 4.01
CA VAL A 255 12.32 7.13 4.23
C VAL A 255 13.36 6.65 3.22
N HIS A 256 13.60 7.41 2.15
CA HIS A 256 14.59 7.06 1.14
C HIS A 256 15.97 7.65 1.43
N SER A 257 16.08 8.46 2.48
CA SER A 257 17.34 8.97 2.99
C SER A 257 17.82 8.15 4.18
N PRO A 258 19.10 7.73 4.24
CA PRO A 258 19.65 7.06 5.42
C PRO A 258 19.82 8.02 6.61
N ILE A 259 19.59 9.32 6.42
CA ILE A 259 19.81 10.35 7.43
C ILE A 259 18.76 10.21 8.53
N ILE A 260 19.23 10.13 9.77
CA ILE A 260 18.37 10.21 10.96
C ILE A 260 18.05 11.68 11.20
N ILE A 261 16.78 12.05 11.02
CA ILE A 261 16.31 13.40 11.26
C ILE A 261 16.23 13.70 12.77
N ASN A 262 16.68 14.89 13.17
CA ASN A 262 16.61 15.28 14.57
C ASN A 262 15.18 15.69 14.98
N LYS A 263 14.92 15.71 16.29
CA LYS A 263 13.60 16.05 16.85
C LYS A 263 13.12 17.46 16.48
N ILE A 264 14.04 18.41 16.32
CA ILE A 264 13.72 19.81 15.98
C ILE A 264 13.16 19.89 14.56
N ASN A 265 13.81 19.22 13.61
CA ASN A 265 13.38 19.18 12.21
C ASN A 265 12.03 18.47 12.06
N ILE A 266 11.80 17.37 12.79
CA ILE A 266 10.47 16.73 12.85
C ILE A 266 9.42 17.71 13.37
N LYS A 267 9.71 18.43 14.46
CA LYS A 267 8.78 19.44 14.99
C LYS A 267 8.48 20.54 13.97
N MET A 268 9.49 21.01 13.24
CA MET A 268 9.29 22.00 12.17
C MET A 268 8.42 21.46 11.03
N ASN A 269 8.61 20.21 10.63
CA ASN A 269 7.77 19.56 9.62
C ASN A 269 6.30 19.45 10.08
N ILE A 270 6.07 19.06 11.33
CA ILE A 270 4.72 19.02 11.93
C ILE A 270 4.10 20.43 11.95
N LEU A 271 4.85 21.46 12.33
CA LEU A 271 4.35 22.84 12.32
C LEU A 271 3.97 23.33 10.92
N LYS A 272 4.73 22.97 9.88
CA LYS A 272 4.35 23.27 8.48
C LYS A 272 3.03 22.62 8.11
N PHE A 273 2.81 21.38 8.54
CA PHE A 273 1.56 20.66 8.32
C PHE A 273 0.38 21.36 9.04
N LEU A 274 0.54 21.66 10.33
CA LEU A 274 -0.48 22.35 11.15
C LEU A 274 -0.84 23.75 10.66
N ASN A 275 0.08 24.44 9.98
CA ASN A 275 -0.17 25.77 9.41
C ASN A 275 -1.10 25.72 8.19
N ILE A 276 -1.28 24.57 7.55
CA ILE A 276 -2.04 24.43 6.30
C ILE A 276 -3.31 23.60 6.51
N ILE A 277 -3.24 22.54 7.31
CA ILE A 277 -4.34 21.59 7.51
C ILE A 277 -4.83 21.63 8.95
N ASN A 278 -6.15 21.55 9.13
CA ASN A 278 -6.76 21.51 10.46
C ASN A 278 -6.19 20.34 11.29
N PRO A 279 -5.72 20.57 12.53
CA PRO A 279 -5.13 19.53 13.37
C PRO A 279 -6.00 18.28 13.56
N LEU A 280 -7.34 18.42 13.55
CA LEU A 280 -8.27 17.30 13.71
C LEU A 280 -8.29 16.34 12.52
N ARG A 281 -7.69 16.73 11.39
CA ARG A 281 -7.63 15.94 10.15
C ARG A 281 -6.24 15.34 9.90
N ILE A 282 -5.28 15.56 10.79
CA ILE A 282 -3.87 15.22 10.57
C ILE A 282 -3.54 13.83 11.12
N TRP A 283 -2.95 13.01 10.26
CA TRP A 283 -2.21 11.81 10.61
C TRP A 283 -0.70 12.10 10.54
N ILE A 284 0.07 11.54 11.49
CA ILE A 284 1.52 11.68 11.51
C ILE A 284 2.15 10.35 11.09
N ASN A 285 2.81 10.35 9.95
CA ASN A 285 3.47 9.19 9.34
C ASN A 285 4.75 9.60 8.60
N PRO A 286 5.63 8.65 8.25
CA PRO A 286 6.68 8.85 7.26
C PRO A 286 6.12 9.08 5.85
N ASP A 287 6.99 9.47 4.90
CA ASP A 287 6.60 9.71 3.50
C ASP A 287 6.03 8.50 2.76
N CYS A 288 6.46 7.29 3.12
CA CYS A 288 6.02 6.03 2.53
C CYS A 288 6.07 4.92 3.58
#